data_AF-A0A948XRN5-F1
#
_entry.id   AF-A0A948XRN5-F1
#
_cell.length_a   1.000
_cell.length_b   1.000
_cell.length_c   1.000
_cell.angle_alpha   90.00
_cell.angle_beta   90.00
_cell.angle_gamma   90.00
#
_symmetry.space_group_name_H-M   'P 1'
#
loop_
_entity.id
_entity.type
_entity.pdbx_description
1 polymer ?
#
loop_
_entity_poly.entity_id
_entity_poly.type
_entity_poly.pdbx_seq_one_letter_code
_entity_poly.pdbx_strand_id
1 'polypeptide(L)' 'MIRINWDEYKEYKRHSHKEDNFEILLDFFKSFYNVVNPYDIYDSLAEDDLGKMMLEKRDIRDAEDMENYLLKTK' A
#
# COMPACT_ATOMS: atom_id res chain seq x y z
N MET A 1 -10.12 5.12 -6.72
CA MET A 1 -9.87 5.39 -5.29
C MET A 1 -10.58 4.34 -4.44
N ILE A 2 -9.82 3.42 -3.84
CA ILE A 2 -10.35 2.41 -2.92
C ILE A 2 -10.27 2.95 -1.50
N ARG A 3 -11.35 2.81 -0.74
CA ARG A 3 -11.34 3.09 0.69
C ARG A 3 -10.71 1.91 1.44
N ILE A 4 -9.61 2.16 2.13
CA ILE A 4 -8.86 1.14 2.86
C ILE A 4 -9.67 0.68 4.08
N ASN A 5 -9.95 -0.62 4.17
CA ASN A 5 -10.53 -1.22 5.37
C ASN A 5 -9.41 -1.61 6.33
N TRP A 6 -9.12 -0.73 7.28
CA TRP A 6 -8.04 -0.92 8.25
C TRP A 6 -8.26 -2.10 9.20
N ASP A 7 -9.49 -2.55 9.41
CA ASP A 7 -9.76 -3.71 10.26
C ASP A 7 -9.49 -5.03 9.51
N GLU A 8 -9.83 -5.09 8.22
CA GLU A 8 -9.43 -6.20 7.34
C GLU A 8 -7.92 -6.24 7.14
N TYR A 9 -7.28 -5.08 6.96
CA TYR A 9 -5.82 -4.99 6.90
C TYR A 9 -5.16 -5.52 8.19
N LYS A 10 -5.67 -5.17 9.37
CA LYS A 10 -5.13 -5.69 10.65
C LYS A 10 -5.25 -7.20 10.74
N GLU A 11 -6.37 -7.76 10.27
CA GLU A 11 -6.56 -9.20 10.24
C GLU A 11 -5.60 -9.86 9.23
N TYR A 12 -5.52 -9.33 8.01
CA TYR A 12 -4.57 -9.79 6.99
C TYR A 12 -3.13 -9.78 7.51
N LYS A 13 -2.74 -8.69 8.18
CA LYS A 13 -1.41 -8.51 8.78
C LYS A 13 -1.07 -9.61 9.79
N ARG A 14 -2.03 -10.10 10.59
CA ARG A 14 -1.79 -11.17 11.59
C ARG A 14 -1.35 -12.48 10.94
N HIS A 15 -1.75 -12.71 9.70
CA HIS A 15 -1.39 -13.91 8.93
C HIS A 15 -0.21 -13.68 7.99
N SER A 16 0.35 -12.48 7.95
CA SER A 16 1.53 -12.18 7.14
C SER A 16 2.82 -12.57 7.85
N HIS A 17 3.80 -13.02 7.07
CA HIS A 17 5.15 -13.31 7.54
C HIS A 17 6.12 -12.14 7.34
N LYS A 18 5.66 -11.03 6.75
CA LYS A 18 6.49 -9.82 6.55
C LYS A 18 6.49 -8.95 7.81
N GLU A 19 7.59 -8.22 8.01
CA GLU A 19 7.72 -7.28 9.12
C GLU A 19 7.32 -5.84 8.73
N ASP A 20 7.53 -5.44 7.47
CA ASP A 20 7.17 -4.10 7.01
C ASP A 20 5.67 -3.99 6.76
N ASN A 21 5.00 -3.20 7.61
CA ASN A 21 3.58 -2.84 7.50
C ASN A 21 3.16 -2.35 6.11
N PHE A 22 4.00 -1.60 5.41
CA PHE A 22 3.66 -1.07 4.10
C PHE A 22 3.77 -2.12 3.02
N GLU A 23 4.78 -3.00 3.07
CA GLU A 23 4.82 -4.14 2.17
C GLU A 23 3.62 -5.06 2.38
N ILE A 24 3.22 -5.28 3.64
CA ILE A 24 1.99 -6.01 3.97
C ILE A 24 0.76 -5.30 3.39
N LEU A 25 0.73 -3.97 3.44
CA LEU A 25 -0.37 -3.18 2.88
C LEU A 25 -0.43 -3.31 1.37
N LEU A 26 0.72 -3.23 0.68
CA LEU A 26 0.80 -3.44 -0.75
C LEU A 26 0.34 -4.85 -1.15
N ASP A 27 0.72 -5.88 -0.38
CA ASP A 27 0.25 -7.25 -0.61
C ASP A 27 -1.25 -7.40 -0.33
N PHE A 28 -1.78 -6.67 0.65
CA PHE A 28 -3.21 -6.59 0.92
C PHE A 28 -3.97 -5.96 -0.25
N PHE A 29 -3.46 -4.87 -0.83
CA PHE A 29 -4.04 -4.26 -2.04
C PHE A 29 -4.10 -5.24 -3.22
N LYS A 30 -3.03 -6.01 -3.42
CA LYS A 30 -2.96 -7.02 -4.48
C LYS A 30 -3.91 -8.19 -4.23
N SER A 31 -3.97 -8.68 -2.99
CA SER A 31 -4.70 -9.91 -2.65
C SER A 31 -6.20 -9.67 -2.47
N PHE A 32 -6.57 -8.57 -1.81
CA PHE A 32 -7.94 -8.33 -1.37
C PHE A 32 -8.72 -7.43 -2.34
N TYR A 33 -8.05 -6.43 -2.91
CA TYR A 33 -8.67 -5.51 -3.88
C TYR A 33 -8.32 -5.81 -5.34
N ASN A 34 -7.43 -6.79 -5.59
CA ASN A 34 -6.90 -7.09 -6.93
C ASN A 34 -6.31 -5.87 -7.65
N VAL A 35 -5.71 -4.95 -6.87
CA VAL A 35 -5.08 -3.73 -7.41
C VAL A 35 -3.58 -3.90 -7.39
N VAL A 36 -3.01 -3.82 -8.60
CA VAL A 36 -1.57 -3.98 -8.86
C VAL A 36 -0.96 -2.76 -9.55
N ASN A 37 -1.79 -1.84 -10.04
CA ASN A 37 -1.38 -0.64 -10.75
C ASN A 37 -0.81 0.38 -9.75
N PRO A 38 0.44 0.86 -9.93
CA PRO A 38 1.05 1.85 -9.04
C PRO A 38 0.22 3.13 -8.86
N TYR A 39 -0.45 3.59 -9.93
CA TYR A 39 -1.28 4.79 -9.90
C TYR A 39 -2.47 4.61 -8.96
N ASP A 40 -3.25 3.54 -9.15
CA ASP A 40 -4.43 3.26 -8.32
C ASP A 40 -4.06 3.03 -6.84
N ILE A 41 -2.90 2.42 -6.58
CA ILE A 41 -2.36 2.22 -5.23
C ILE A 41 -1.99 3.56 -4.61
N TYR A 42 -1.19 4.38 -5.30
CA TYR A 42 -0.75 5.68 -4.82
C TYR A 42 -1.96 6.57 -4.50
N ASP A 43 -2.88 6.68 -5.45
CA ASP A 43 -4.11 7.45 -5.35
C ASP A 43 -4.91 7.05 -4.10
N SER A 44 -5.16 5.75 -3.93
CA SER A 44 -5.94 5.24 -2.78
C SER A 44 -5.23 5.47 -1.44
N LEU A 45 -3.90 5.42 -1.41
CA LEU A 45 -3.10 5.70 -0.22
C LEU A 45 -3.03 7.21 0.09
N ALA A 46 -2.92 8.06 -0.93
CA ALA A 46 -2.82 9.50 -0.78
C ALA A 46 -4.12 10.16 -0.27
N GLU A 47 -5.27 9.52 -0.53
CA GLU A 47 -6.57 9.94 -0.02
C GLU A 47 -6.89 9.43 1.40
N ASP A 48 -6.10 8.51 1.96
CA ASP A 48 -6.27 8.00 3.33
C ASP A 48 -5.19 8.58 4.26
N ASP A 49 -5.57 9.06 5.44
CA ASP A 49 -4.62 9.70 6.37
C ASP A 49 -3.46 8.77 6.77
N LEU A 50 -3.75 7.50 7.06
CA LEU A 50 -2.73 6.54 7.46
C LEU A 50 -1.94 6.05 6.24
N GLY A 51 -2.61 5.85 5.10
CA GLY A 51 -1.97 5.54 3.82
C GLY A 51 -0.95 6.60 3.43
N LYS A 52 -1.34 7.87 3.50
CA LYS A 52 -0.50 9.03 3.19
C LYS A 52 0.69 9.13 4.13
N MET A 53 0.49 8.93 5.43
CA MET A 53 1.59 8.88 6.39
C MET A 53 2.61 7.75 6.07
N MET A 54 2.16 6.63 5.52
CA MET A 54 3.05 5.54 5.11
C MET A 54 3.83 5.85 3.83
N LEU A 55 3.22 6.58 2.89
CA LEU A 55 3.89 7.10 1.68
C LEU A 55 4.99 8.10 2.06
N GLU A 56 4.66 9.08 2.89
CA GLU A 56 5.58 10.13 3.33
C GLU A 56 6.80 9.55 4.07
N LYS A 57 6.62 8.52 4.91
CA LYS A 57 7.73 7.82 5.59
C LYS A 57 8.72 7.15 4.64
N ARG A 58 8.34 6.93 3.37
CA ARG A 58 9.16 6.30 2.32
C ARG A 58 9.58 7.27 1.23
N ASP A 59 9.28 8.55 1.40
CA ASP A 59 9.50 9.59 0.41
C ASP A 59 8.85 9.29 -0.95
N ILE A 60 7.67 8.64 -0.93
CA ILE A 60 6.87 8.38 -2.14
C ILE A 60 5.90 9.54 -2.31
N ARG A 61 6.10 10.37 -3.33
CA ARG A 61 5.36 11.65 -3.50
C ARG A 61 4.38 11.65 -4.65
N ASP A 62 4.48 10.66 -5.53
CA ASP A 62 3.61 10.48 -6.67
C ASP A 62 3.56 9.00 -7.13
N ALA A 63 2.79 8.77 -8.18
CA ALA A 63 2.63 7.44 -8.77
C ALA A 63 3.93 6.92 -9.43
N GLU A 64 4.82 7.78 -9.89
CA GLU A 64 6.11 7.38 -10.49
C GLU A 64 7.05 6.88 -9.39
N ASP A 65 7.10 7.55 -8.24
CA ASP A 65 7.80 7.06 -7.05
C ASP A 65 7.25 5.71 -6.58
N MET A 66 5.92 5.55 -6.59
CA MET A 66 5.27 4.28 -6.24
C MET A 66 5.65 3.16 -7.21
N GLU A 67 5.66 3.44 -8.52
CA GLU A 67 6.08 2.47 -9.54
C GLU A 67 7.55 2.07 -9.32
N ASN A 68 8.42 3.04 -9.12
CA ASN A 68 9.83 2.82 -8.83
C ASN A 68 10.03 1.99 -7.54
N TYR A 69 9.24 2.24 -6.50
CA TYR A 69 9.25 1.43 -5.28
C TYR A 69 8.86 -0.02 -5.57
N LEU A 70 7.74 -0.23 -6.26
CA LEU A 70 7.24 -1.56 -6.59
C LEU A 70 8.20 -2.36 -7.47
N LEU A 71 8.93 -1.71 -8.38
CA LEU A 71 9.95 -2.34 -9.22
C LEU A 71 11.21 -2.73 -8.45
N LYS A 72 11.65 -1.93 -7.47
CA LYS A 72 12.82 -2.25 -6.62
C LYS A 72 12.57 -3.42 -5.67
N THR A 73 11.32 -3.62 -5.27
CA THR A 73 10.92 -4.69 -4.33
C THR A 73 10.60 -6.04 -5.02
N LYS A 74 10.72 -6.12 -6.36
CA LYS A 74 10.62 -7.38 -7.12
C LYS A 74 11.98 -8.07 -7.20
#